data_AF-A0AAW9B8J1-F1
#
_entry.id   AF-A0AAW9B8J1-F1
#
_cell.length_a   1.000
_cell.length_b   1.000
_cell.length_c   1.000
_cell.angle_alpha   90.00
_cell.angle_beta   90.00
_cell.angle_gamma   90.00
#
_symmetry.space_group_name_H-M   'P 1'
#
loop_
_entity.id
_entity.type
_entity.pdbx_description
1 polymer ?
#
loop_
_entity_poly.entity_id
_entity_poly.type
_entity_poly.pdbx_seq_one_letter_code
_entity_poly.pdbx_strand_id
1 'polypeptide(L)'
;SAVVIYHQCEDIEPHSIALYSLANHLMSATFFHEIRTKQQLGYMVGTGNMPLNRHPGIVLYVQSPNAAPAELVTSIDEFLNAFYMVLLELNDYQWHSSKRGLWNQIATPDTTLRGRAQRLWVAIGNKDTEFNQREKVLAELKKLTRADMIRFVVNELKPRTANRLVMHSQGQAHVDAPRIHLGQEIGSIEE
;
A
#
# COMPACT_ATOMS: atom_id res chain seq x y z
N SER A 1 -4.81 8.62 18.65
CA SER A 1 -4.12 7.35 18.37
C SER A 1 -3.74 7.27 16.91
N ALA A 2 -2.79 6.40 16.58
CA ALA A 2 -2.36 6.18 15.20
C ALA A 2 -2.08 4.69 14.96
N VAL A 3 -2.31 4.25 13.73
CA VAL A 3 -2.01 2.90 13.25
C VAL A 3 -1.36 3.01 11.88
N VAL A 4 -0.37 2.15 11.65
CA VAL A 4 0.26 1.88 10.36
C VAL A 4 0.23 0.38 10.13
N ILE A 5 -0.37 -0.05 9.02
CA ILE A 5 -0.37 -1.44 8.56
C ILE A 5 0.48 -1.53 7.30
N TYR A 6 1.47 -2.41 7.32
CA TYR A 6 2.38 -2.61 6.21
C TYR A 6 2.29 -4.05 5.70
N HIS A 7 2.02 -4.20 4.39
CA HIS A 7 2.04 -5.46 3.67
C HIS A 7 3.27 -5.48 2.77
N GLN A 8 4.15 -6.45 2.97
CA GLN A 8 5.35 -6.64 2.16
C GLN A 8 5.17 -7.86 1.25
N CYS A 9 5.67 -7.77 0.02
CA CYS A 9 5.76 -8.91 -0.87
C CYS A 9 6.97 -9.79 -0.51
N GLU A 10 6.84 -11.10 -0.71
CA GLU A 10 7.93 -12.04 -0.46
C GLU A 10 9.04 -11.99 -1.52
N ASP A 11 8.72 -11.54 -2.73
CA ASP A 11 9.68 -11.45 -3.84
C ASP A 11 9.98 -10.00 -4.24
N ILE A 12 10.85 -9.84 -5.23
CA ILE A 12 11.31 -8.54 -5.75
C ILE A 12 11.00 -8.40 -7.25
N GLU A 13 10.09 -9.22 -7.77
CA GLU A 13 9.85 -9.34 -9.19
C GLU A 13 9.13 -8.10 -9.76
N PRO A 14 9.43 -7.68 -11.01
CA PRO A 14 8.75 -6.57 -11.64
C PRO A 14 7.21 -6.72 -11.68
N HIS A 15 6.73 -7.96 -11.78
CA HIS A 15 5.30 -8.28 -11.74
C HIS A 15 4.68 -7.88 -10.39
N SER A 16 5.29 -8.30 -9.28
CA SER A 16 4.84 -7.97 -7.93
C SER A 16 4.92 -6.47 -7.67
N ILE A 17 5.97 -5.80 -8.15
CA ILE A 17 6.06 -4.33 -8.05
C ILE A 17 4.91 -3.66 -8.80
N ALA A 18 4.55 -4.15 -9.99
CA ALA A 18 3.41 -3.63 -10.75
C ALA A 18 2.08 -3.87 -10.04
N LEU A 19 1.86 -5.06 -9.45
CA LEU A 19 0.67 -5.38 -8.66
C LEU A 19 0.51 -4.44 -7.47
N TYR A 20 1.53 -4.32 -6.62
CA TYR A 20 1.48 -3.45 -5.44
C TYR A 20 1.29 -1.98 -5.84
N SER A 21 1.99 -1.52 -6.89
CA SER A 21 1.87 -0.15 -7.36
C SER A 21 0.46 0.17 -7.89
N LEU A 22 -0.13 -0.75 -8.65
CA LEU A 22 -1.48 -0.59 -9.20
C LEU A 22 -2.55 -0.71 -8.12
N ALA A 23 -2.39 -1.62 -7.17
CA ALA A 23 -3.28 -1.73 -6.03
C ALA A 23 -3.31 -0.41 -5.23
N ASN A 24 -2.15 0.14 -4.88
CA ASN A 24 -2.06 1.43 -4.20
C ASN A 24 -2.74 2.55 -5.02
N HIS A 25 -2.47 2.62 -6.33
CA HIS A 25 -3.05 3.62 -7.22
C HIS A 25 -4.58 3.56 -7.26
N LEU A 26 -5.16 2.34 -7.27
CA LEU A 26 -6.60 2.12 -7.29
C LEU A 26 -7.26 2.37 -5.93
N MET A 27 -6.57 2.07 -4.82
CA MET A 27 -7.15 2.18 -3.47
C MET A 27 -7.05 3.60 -2.89
N SER A 28 -6.01 4.37 -3.23
CA SER A 28 -5.62 5.58 -2.49
C SER A 28 -6.75 6.59 -2.32
N ALA A 29 -7.44 6.94 -3.40
CA ALA A 29 -8.56 7.88 -3.37
C ALA A 29 -9.77 7.33 -2.59
N THR A 30 -10.10 6.05 -2.81
CA THR A 30 -11.21 5.38 -2.15
C THR A 30 -10.97 5.23 -0.65
N PHE A 31 -9.74 4.89 -0.25
CA PHE A 31 -9.33 4.76 1.16
C PHE A 31 -9.42 6.11 1.88
N PHE A 32 -8.90 7.16 1.26
CA PHE A 32 -8.99 8.51 1.82
C PHE A 32 -10.45 8.92 2.04
N HIS A 33 -11.31 8.74 1.03
CA HIS A 33 -12.72 9.08 1.12
C HIS A 33 -13.46 8.23 2.17
N GLU A 34 -13.22 6.92 2.22
CA GLU A 34 -13.88 6.02 3.16
C GLU A 34 -13.54 6.39 4.61
N ILE A 35 -12.26 6.48 4.94
CA ILE A 35 -11.81 6.69 6.32
C ILE A 35 -12.04 8.14 6.78
N ARG A 36 -11.75 9.13 5.93
CA ARG A 36 -11.84 10.55 6.32
C ARG A 36 -13.25 11.09 6.21
N THR A 37 -13.96 10.77 5.13
CA THR A 37 -15.25 11.41 4.84
C THR A 37 -16.41 10.61 5.39
N LYS A 38 -16.45 9.29 5.18
CA LYS A 38 -17.57 8.47 5.65
C LYS A 38 -17.47 8.09 7.12
N GLN A 39 -16.33 7.54 7.53
CA GLN A 39 -16.13 7.10 8.92
C GLN A 39 -15.69 8.26 9.84
N GLN A 40 -15.22 9.39 9.27
CA GLN A 40 -14.75 10.57 10.01
C GLN A 40 -13.63 10.27 11.02
N LEU A 41 -12.84 9.22 10.76
CA LEU A 41 -11.79 8.78 11.67
C LEU A 41 -10.47 9.50 11.43
N GLY A 42 -10.21 9.94 10.19
CA GLY A 42 -8.89 10.43 9.81
C GLY A 42 -8.69 11.94 10.01
N TYR A 43 -7.81 12.32 10.94
CA TYR A 43 -7.11 13.61 10.85
C TYR A 43 -6.04 13.54 9.74
N MET A 44 -5.28 12.45 9.74
CA MET A 44 -4.29 12.09 8.73
C MET A 44 -4.56 10.66 8.27
N VAL A 45 -4.75 10.45 6.98
CA VAL A 45 -5.02 9.14 6.38
C VAL A 45 -4.41 9.04 4.99
N GLY A 46 -3.89 7.88 4.66
CA GLY A 46 -3.46 7.59 3.30
C GLY A 46 -2.93 6.18 3.10
N THR A 47 -2.64 5.89 1.84
CA THR A 47 -1.90 4.71 1.43
C THR A 47 -0.64 5.12 0.69
N GLY A 48 0.37 4.25 0.65
CA GLY A 48 1.59 4.51 -0.09
C GLY A 48 2.31 3.24 -0.51
N ASN A 49 3.06 3.34 -1.60
CA ASN A 49 4.05 2.33 -1.95
C ASN A 49 5.29 2.57 -1.08
N MET A 50 5.70 1.54 -0.33
CA MET A 50 6.87 1.58 0.54
C MET A 50 7.71 0.32 0.31
N PRO A 51 8.60 0.34 -0.69
CA PRO A 51 9.52 -0.77 -0.90
C PRO A 51 10.58 -0.79 0.21
N LEU A 52 10.81 -1.97 0.79
CA LEU A 52 11.86 -2.20 1.78
C LEU A 52 12.77 -3.32 1.28
N ASN A 53 14.08 -3.07 1.25
CA ASN A 53 15.08 -4.02 0.73
C ASN A 53 14.73 -4.59 -0.64
N ARG A 54 14.19 -3.74 -1.53
CA ARG A 54 13.71 -4.07 -2.91
C ARG A 54 12.38 -4.81 -2.98
N HIS A 55 11.87 -5.35 -1.89
CA HIS A 55 10.55 -5.96 -1.86
C HIS A 55 9.49 -4.86 -1.97
N PRO A 56 8.54 -4.94 -2.92
CA PRO A 56 7.43 -4.03 -2.94
C PRO A 56 6.59 -4.19 -1.68
N GLY A 57 6.03 -3.08 -1.22
CA GLY A 57 5.13 -3.08 -0.09
C GLY A 57 4.14 -1.94 -0.17
N ILE A 58 2.99 -2.12 0.48
CA ILE A 58 1.95 -1.11 0.62
C ILE A 58 1.80 -0.80 2.11
N VAL A 59 1.77 0.48 2.42
CA VAL A 59 1.44 0.98 3.75
C VAL A 59 0.07 1.63 3.73
N LEU A 60 -0.73 1.35 4.75
CA LEU A 60 -1.98 2.05 5.06
C LEU A 60 -1.83 2.66 6.44
N TYR A 61 -2.14 3.94 6.59
CA TYR A 61 -1.98 4.63 7.87
C TYR A 61 -3.18 5.52 8.18
N VAL A 62 -3.55 5.54 9.45
CA VAL A 62 -4.63 6.38 9.98
C VAL A 62 -4.21 6.95 11.32
N GLN A 63 -4.38 8.26 11.50
CA GLN A 63 -4.30 8.93 12.77
C GLN A 63 -5.65 9.59 13.09
N SER A 64 -6.15 9.30 14.29
CA SER A 64 -7.43 9.80 14.78
C SER A 64 -7.31 10.36 16.19
N PRO A 65 -7.91 11.53 16.48
CA PRO A 65 -8.06 12.00 17.85
C PRO A 65 -9.16 11.25 18.62
N ASN A 66 -10.11 10.60 17.92
CA ASN A 66 -11.37 10.14 18.49
C ASN A 66 -11.54 8.62 18.52
N ALA A 67 -10.65 7.87 17.86
CA ALA A 67 -10.70 6.41 17.81
C ALA A 67 -9.45 5.77 18.39
N ALA A 68 -9.63 4.70 19.14
CA ALA A 68 -8.55 3.90 19.68
C ALA A 68 -7.88 3.07 18.58
N PRO A 69 -6.62 2.60 18.76
CA PRO A 69 -5.93 1.82 17.75
C PRO A 69 -6.73 0.62 17.20
N ALA A 70 -7.44 -0.12 18.06
CA ALA A 70 -8.17 -1.32 17.66
C ALA A 70 -9.30 -1.02 16.65
N GLU A 71 -9.98 0.11 16.83
CA GLU A 71 -11.00 0.61 15.91
C GLU A 71 -10.36 0.98 14.57
N LEU A 72 -9.21 1.66 14.59
CA LEU A 72 -8.50 2.04 13.38
C LEU A 72 -8.06 0.83 12.55
N VAL A 73 -7.53 -0.22 13.20
CA VAL A 73 -7.21 -1.47 12.48
C VAL A 73 -8.47 -2.09 11.88
N THR A 74 -9.56 -2.13 12.63
CA THR A 74 -10.83 -2.71 12.16
C THR A 74 -11.34 -1.97 10.92
N SER A 75 -11.29 -0.64 10.92
CA SER A 75 -11.67 0.19 9.78
C SER A 75 -10.80 -0.07 8.54
N ILE A 76 -9.49 -0.28 8.71
CA ILE A 76 -8.60 -0.64 7.59
C ILE A 76 -8.96 -2.03 7.06
N ASP A 77 -9.19 -3.00 7.95
CA ASP A 77 -9.58 -4.36 7.56
C ASP A 77 -10.93 -4.38 6.82
N GLU A 78 -11.90 -3.60 7.27
CA GLU A 78 -13.20 -3.46 6.60
C GLU A 78 -13.06 -2.83 5.22
N PHE A 79 -12.23 -1.78 5.09
CA PHE A 79 -11.93 -1.20 3.79
C PHE A 79 -11.32 -2.23 2.82
N LEU A 80 -10.29 -2.98 3.25
CA LEU A 80 -9.65 -4.00 2.41
C LEU A 80 -10.63 -5.13 2.05
N ASN A 81 -11.52 -5.49 2.98
CA ASN A 81 -12.61 -6.43 2.73
C ASN A 81 -13.63 -5.91 1.73
N ALA A 82 -13.91 -4.61 1.68
CA ALA A 82 -14.84 -4.03 0.71
C ALA A 82 -14.17 -3.72 -0.64
N PHE A 83 -12.85 -3.51 -0.67
CA PHE A 83 -12.13 -3.01 -1.84
C PHE A 83 -12.22 -3.94 -3.06
N TYR A 84 -12.26 -5.26 -2.87
CA TYR A 84 -12.42 -6.19 -3.99
C TYR A 84 -13.78 -6.03 -4.71
N MET A 85 -14.84 -5.59 -4.01
CA MET A 85 -16.12 -5.29 -4.64
C MET A 85 -16.02 -4.07 -5.55
N VAL A 86 -15.30 -3.03 -5.12
CA VAL A 86 -15.00 -1.87 -5.96
C VAL A 86 -14.29 -2.31 -7.24
N LEU A 87 -13.34 -3.24 -7.14
CA LEU A 87 -12.64 -3.79 -8.31
C LEU A 87 -13.56 -4.58 -9.24
N LEU A 88 -14.57 -5.28 -8.72
CA LEU A 88 -15.56 -6.00 -9.54
C LEU A 88 -16.47 -5.03 -10.32
N GLU A 89 -16.78 -3.87 -9.73
CA GLU A 89 -17.64 -2.85 -10.33
C GLU A 89 -16.93 -1.96 -11.36
N LEU A 90 -15.60 -1.90 -11.34
CA LEU A 90 -14.82 -1.13 -12.34
C LEU A 90 -15.14 -1.62 -13.75
N ASN A 91 -15.65 -0.75 -14.61
CA ASN A 91 -15.79 -1.08 -16.02
C ASN A 91 -14.44 -1.05 -16.76
N ASP A 92 -14.40 -1.59 -17.98
CA ASP A 92 -13.16 -1.69 -18.77
C ASP A 92 -12.51 -0.32 -19.01
N TYR A 93 -13.32 0.72 -19.26
CA TYR A 93 -12.80 2.07 -19.45
C TYR A 93 -12.09 2.59 -18.20
N GLN A 94 -12.71 2.46 -17.02
CA GLN A 94 -12.12 2.87 -15.74
C GLN A 94 -10.84 2.09 -15.44
N TRP A 95 -10.87 0.77 -15.63
CA TRP A 95 -9.70 -0.08 -15.45
C TRP A 95 -8.52 0.36 -16.35
N HIS A 96 -8.77 0.53 -17.64
CA HIS A 96 -7.73 0.97 -18.58
C HIS A 96 -7.26 2.40 -18.33
N SER A 97 -8.16 3.29 -17.91
CA SER A 97 -7.84 4.68 -17.54
C SER A 97 -6.92 4.73 -16.31
N SER A 98 -7.24 3.99 -15.24
CA SER A 98 -6.39 3.90 -14.04
C SER A 98 -5.03 3.29 -14.35
N LYS A 99 -4.97 2.20 -15.14
CA LYS A 99 -3.69 1.64 -15.60
C LYS A 99 -2.86 2.66 -16.37
N ARG A 100 -3.49 3.42 -17.28
CA ARG A 100 -2.82 4.46 -18.06
C ARG A 100 -2.33 5.62 -17.18
N GLY A 101 -3.12 6.01 -16.18
CA GLY A 101 -2.74 7.02 -15.19
C GLY A 101 -1.45 6.63 -14.47
N LEU A 102 -1.42 5.43 -13.89
CA LEU A 102 -0.22 4.91 -13.23
C LEU A 102 0.95 4.74 -14.21
N TRP A 103 0.69 4.23 -15.42
CA TRP A 103 1.72 4.07 -16.43
C TRP A 103 2.40 5.41 -16.75
N ASN A 104 1.62 6.47 -16.98
CA ASN A 104 2.16 7.80 -17.26
C ASN A 104 2.99 8.34 -16.08
N GLN A 105 2.52 8.13 -14.84
CA GLN A 105 3.25 8.53 -13.64
C GLN A 105 4.62 7.85 -13.56
N ILE A 106 4.68 6.53 -13.79
CA ILE A 106 5.94 5.77 -13.73
C ILE A 106 6.84 6.08 -14.93
N ALA A 107 6.27 6.23 -16.13
CA ALA A 107 7.02 6.46 -17.37
C ALA A 107 7.57 7.89 -17.50
N THR A 108 7.15 8.80 -16.61
CA THR A 108 7.59 10.20 -16.63
C THR A 108 9.13 10.26 -16.63
N PRO A 109 9.75 10.95 -17.62
CA PRO A 109 11.20 11.13 -17.65
C PRO A 109 11.69 11.91 -16.43
N ASP A 110 12.93 11.67 -16.03
CA ASP A 110 13.59 12.46 -15.00
C ASP A 110 13.67 13.93 -15.47
N THR A 111 12.97 14.83 -14.78
CA THR A 111 12.89 16.26 -15.16
C THR A 111 14.17 17.03 -14.83
N THR A 112 15.03 16.46 -13.98
CA THR A 112 16.29 17.07 -13.54
C THR A 112 17.43 16.05 -13.50
N LEU A 113 18.66 16.52 -13.69
CA LEU A 113 19.87 15.72 -13.48
C LEU A 113 19.93 15.11 -12.07
N ARG A 114 19.53 15.88 -11.05
CA ARG A 114 19.48 15.39 -9.67
C ARG A 114 18.49 14.22 -9.52
N GLY A 115 17.29 14.33 -10.09
CA GLY A 115 16.31 13.26 -10.07
C GLY A 115 16.83 11.98 -10.76
N ARG A 116 17.45 12.15 -11.93
CA ARG A 116 18.10 11.04 -12.64
C ARG A 116 19.22 10.39 -11.82
N ALA A 117 20.10 11.20 -11.24
CA ALA A 117 21.22 10.72 -10.42
C ALA A 117 20.72 9.95 -9.19
N GLN A 118 19.69 10.46 -8.50
CA GLN A 118 19.07 9.78 -7.37
C GLN A 118 18.47 8.43 -7.79
N ARG A 119 17.73 8.38 -8.90
CA ARG A 119 17.15 7.13 -9.42
C ARG A 119 18.23 6.09 -9.74
N LEU A 120 19.30 6.49 -10.42
CA LEU A 120 20.41 5.60 -10.74
C LEU A 120 21.17 5.16 -9.48
N TRP A 121 21.34 6.05 -8.51
CA TRP A 121 21.98 5.72 -7.23
C TRP A 121 21.19 4.68 -6.44
N VAL A 122 19.85 4.78 -6.44
CA VAL A 122 18.97 3.75 -5.85
C VAL A 122 19.13 2.41 -6.57
N ALA A 123 19.21 2.40 -7.90
CA ALA A 123 19.49 1.16 -8.66
C ALA A 123 20.85 0.55 -8.28
N ILE A 124 21.91 1.34 -8.16
CA ILE A 124 23.23 0.87 -7.70
C ILE A 124 23.14 0.26 -6.29
N GLY A 125 22.50 0.97 -5.35
CA GLY A 125 22.30 0.48 -3.99
C GLY A 125 21.51 -0.83 -3.94
N ASN A 126 20.55 -0.99 -4.85
CA ASN A 126 19.75 -2.20 -5.02
C ASN A 126 20.44 -3.29 -5.85
N LYS A 127 21.69 -3.09 -6.28
CA LYS A 127 22.44 -3.99 -7.16
C LYS A 127 21.74 -4.26 -8.50
N ASP A 128 20.95 -3.32 -8.99
CA ASP A 128 20.39 -3.33 -10.34
C ASP A 128 21.42 -2.79 -11.33
N THR A 129 22.10 -3.71 -12.03
CA THR A 129 23.13 -3.37 -13.02
C THR A 129 22.56 -3.04 -14.40
N GLU A 130 21.30 -3.38 -14.65
CA GLU A 130 20.66 -3.18 -15.95
C GLU A 130 19.93 -1.83 -16.05
N PHE A 131 19.62 -1.22 -14.89
CA PHE A 131 18.96 0.08 -14.79
C PHE A 131 17.61 0.16 -15.53
N ASN A 132 17.00 -1.00 -15.79
CA ASN A 132 15.81 -1.16 -16.62
C ASN A 132 14.58 -1.63 -15.82
N GLN A 133 14.64 -1.58 -14.49
CA GLN A 133 13.54 -2.03 -13.62
C GLN A 133 12.24 -1.28 -13.94
N ARG A 134 12.34 0.02 -14.21
CA ARG A 134 11.18 0.85 -14.58
C ARG A 134 10.52 0.32 -15.85
N GLU A 135 11.30 0.00 -16.87
CA GLU A 135 10.83 -0.51 -18.15
C GLU A 135 10.19 -1.90 -17.98
N LYS A 136 10.78 -2.77 -17.15
CA LYS A 136 10.22 -4.09 -16.80
C LYS A 136 8.88 -3.96 -16.08
N VAL A 137 8.79 -3.08 -15.07
CA VAL A 137 7.53 -2.83 -14.34
C VAL A 137 6.45 -2.25 -15.26
N LEU A 138 6.80 -1.33 -16.16
CA LEU A 138 5.85 -0.79 -17.15
C LEU A 138 5.37 -1.86 -18.13
N ALA A 139 6.21 -2.83 -18.49
CA ALA A 139 5.82 -3.95 -19.34
C ALA A 139 4.86 -4.91 -18.61
N GLU A 140 5.11 -5.22 -17.35
CA GLU A 140 4.21 -6.03 -16.53
C GLU A 140 2.87 -5.33 -16.26
N LEU A 141 2.91 -4.04 -15.92
CA LEU A 141 1.71 -3.23 -15.72
C LEU A 141 0.78 -3.24 -16.94
N LYS A 142 1.34 -3.25 -18.16
CA LYS A 142 0.54 -3.38 -19.40
C LYS A 142 -0.20 -4.70 -19.48
N LYS A 143 0.39 -5.81 -19.02
CA LYS A 143 -0.18 -7.16 -19.08
C LYS A 143 -1.22 -7.42 -17.99
N LEU A 144 -1.11 -6.77 -16.83
CA LEU A 144 -2.02 -6.97 -15.70
C LEU A 144 -3.49 -6.85 -16.11
N THR A 145 -4.28 -7.83 -15.71
CA THR A 145 -5.73 -7.87 -15.89
C THR A 145 -6.45 -7.51 -14.60
N ARG A 146 -7.74 -7.17 -14.71
CA ARG A 146 -8.59 -6.92 -13.54
C ARG A 146 -8.70 -8.16 -12.65
N ALA A 147 -8.71 -9.35 -13.26
CA ALA A 147 -8.74 -10.62 -12.55
C ALA A 147 -7.47 -10.85 -11.71
N ASP A 148 -6.28 -10.52 -12.25
CA ASP A 148 -5.02 -10.59 -11.49
C ASP A 148 -5.07 -9.70 -10.26
N MET A 149 -5.60 -8.48 -10.42
CA MET A 149 -5.73 -7.52 -9.32
C MET A 149 -6.72 -7.99 -8.25
N ILE A 150 -7.87 -8.53 -8.65
CA ILE A 150 -8.84 -9.09 -7.71
C ILE A 150 -8.21 -10.25 -6.93
N ARG A 151 -7.52 -11.14 -7.63
CA ARG A 151 -6.83 -12.29 -7.00
C ARG A 151 -5.78 -11.82 -6.00
N PHE A 152 -4.97 -10.84 -6.38
CA PHE A 152 -3.98 -10.23 -5.50
C PHE A 152 -4.62 -9.64 -4.24
N VAL A 153 -5.67 -8.82 -4.37
CA VAL A 153 -6.35 -8.23 -3.21
C VAL A 153 -6.95 -9.31 -2.30
N VAL A 154 -7.63 -10.30 -2.88
CA VAL A 154 -8.32 -11.35 -2.11
C VAL A 154 -7.35 -12.26 -1.36
N ASN A 155 -6.16 -12.51 -1.91
CA ASN A 155 -5.19 -13.43 -1.33
C ASN A 155 -4.18 -12.72 -0.42
N GLU A 156 -3.71 -11.53 -0.79
CA GLU A 156 -2.55 -10.89 -0.15
C GLU A 156 -2.91 -9.74 0.80
N LEU A 157 -4.01 -9.03 0.54
CA LEU A 157 -4.36 -7.83 1.31
C LEU A 157 -5.60 -8.03 2.19
N LYS A 158 -6.62 -8.70 1.68
CA LYS A 158 -7.91 -8.90 2.35
C LYS A 158 -7.85 -9.81 3.59
N PRO A 159 -7.14 -10.95 3.59
CA PRO A 159 -7.20 -11.87 4.72
C PRO A 159 -6.60 -11.23 5.97
N ARG A 160 -7.28 -11.35 7.11
CA ARG A 160 -6.72 -10.92 8.41
C ARG A 160 -5.48 -11.73 8.82
N THR A 161 -5.27 -12.87 8.19
CA THR A 161 -4.11 -13.76 8.33
C THR A 161 -2.97 -13.42 7.37
N ALA A 162 -3.14 -12.43 6.48
CA ALA A 162 -2.08 -12.02 5.58
C ALA A 162 -0.85 -11.52 6.37
N ASN A 163 0.34 -11.80 5.84
CA ASN A 163 1.59 -11.34 6.42
C ASN A 163 1.61 -9.80 6.43
N ARG A 164 1.62 -9.22 7.63
CA ARG A 164 1.59 -7.76 7.81
C ARG A 164 2.25 -7.34 9.10
N LEU A 165 2.87 -6.16 9.08
CA LEU A 165 3.34 -5.47 10.28
C LEU A 165 2.30 -4.45 10.69
N VAL A 166 1.91 -4.47 11.98
CA VAL A 166 0.99 -3.49 12.56
C VAL A 166 1.77 -2.69 13.60
N MET A 167 2.00 -1.42 13.31
CA MET A 167 2.57 -0.46 14.26
C MET A 167 1.45 0.43 14.76
N HIS A 168 1.38 0.67 16.08
CA HIS A 168 0.34 1.52 16.64
C HIS A 168 0.85 2.37 17.79
N SER A 169 0.16 3.49 18.02
CA SER A 169 0.36 4.37 19.17
C SER A 169 -0.99 4.74 19.77
N GLN A 170 -1.16 4.46 21.07
CA GLN A 170 -2.35 4.79 21.83
C GLN A 170 -2.23 6.22 22.36
N GLY A 171 -3.16 7.08 21.96
CA GLY A 171 -3.23 8.45 22.47
C GLY A 171 -3.76 8.50 23.89
N GLN A 172 -3.40 9.54 24.65
CA GLN A 172 -3.82 9.74 26.04
C GLN A 172 -5.35 9.70 26.23
N ALA A 173 -6.10 10.24 25.25
CA ALA A 173 -7.57 10.22 25.26
C ALA A 173 -8.19 8.81 25.22
N HIS A 174 -7.40 7.77 24.96
CA HIS A 174 -7.85 6.39 24.83
C HIS A 174 -7.14 5.46 25.81
N VAL A 175 -6.61 5.96 26.93
CA VAL A 175 -5.86 5.14 27.90
C VAL A 175 -6.67 3.96 28.44
N ASP A 176 -7.98 4.15 28.62
CA ASP A 176 -8.91 3.12 29.11
C ASP A 176 -9.39 2.16 28.02
N ALA A 177 -9.01 2.41 26.75
CA ALA A 177 -9.39 1.53 25.65
C ALA A 177 -8.64 0.19 25.75
N PRO A 178 -9.28 -0.93 25.33
CA PRO A 178 -8.63 -2.23 25.31
C PRO A 178 -7.33 -2.19 24.49
N ARG A 179 -6.29 -2.87 25.00
CA ARG A 179 -5.06 -3.06 24.24
C ARG A 179 -5.34 -3.88 22.98
N ILE A 180 -4.63 -3.54 21.92
CA ILE A 180 -4.59 -4.37 20.72
C ILE A 180 -3.90 -5.69 21.05
N HIS A 181 -4.57 -6.79 20.73
CA HIS A 181 -3.98 -8.13 20.71
C HIS A 181 -4.07 -8.65 19.27
N LEU A 182 -3.07 -8.30 18.45
CA LEU A 182 -2.99 -8.69 17.04
C LEU A 182 -1.64 -9.36 16.77
N GLY A 183 -1.68 -10.63 16.40
CA GLY A 183 -0.48 -11.38 16.04
C GLY A 183 0.51 -11.53 17.20
N GLN A 184 1.80 -11.60 16.86
CA GLN A 184 2.89 -11.69 17.81
C GLN A 184 3.55 -10.31 17.96
N GLU A 185 3.74 -9.87 19.21
CA GLU A 185 4.46 -8.64 19.50
C GLU A 185 5.93 -8.78 19.10
N ILE A 186 6.41 -7.83 18.29
CA ILE A 186 7.83 -7.72 17.93
C ILE A 186 8.44 -6.75 18.93
N GLY A 187 9.05 -7.30 19.98
CA GLY A 187 9.82 -6.52 20.94
C GLY A 187 11.10 -5.94 20.33
N SER A 188 11.78 -5.08 21.09
CA SER A 188 13.16 -4.75 20.76
C SER A 188 13.99 -6.02 20.75
N ILE A 189 14.87 -6.16 19.77
CA ILE A 189 16.03 -7.05 19.92
C ILE A 189 16.79 -6.47 21.12
N GLU A 190 16.97 -7.25 22.19
CA GLU A 190 17.83 -6.83 23.30
C GLU A 190 19.22 -6.50 22.70
N GLU A 191 19.75 -5.31 22.97
CA GLU A 191 21.12 -4.91 22.58
C GLU A 191 22.18 -5.74 23.30
#